data_AF-A0A4D4MSC5-F1
#
_entry.id   AF-A0A4D4MSC5-F1
#
_cell.length_a   1.000
_cell.length_b   1.000
_cell.length_c   1.000
_cell.angle_alpha   90.00
_cell.angle_beta   90.00
_cell.angle_gamma   90.00
#
_symmetry.space_group_name_H-M   'P 1'
#
loop_
_entity.id
_entity.type
_entity.pdbx_description
1 polymer ?
#
loop_
_entity_poly.entity_id
_entity_poly.type
_entity_poly.pdbx_seq_one_letter_code
_entity_poly.pdbx_strand_id
1 'polypeptide(L)'
;MTDTLRPAETPVLDAGPLTSDGPQKLKRSIGIVGGTLLTLSCVTPASTLFVVVPDLFGSLGTATALTIAIGSLLCIAVAFCYSELGTLIPSAGGEYAMVSTMAGRLAGWLVFVLSLLVVMIVPPVIAMGTADYLAPIVHLDPAVAGAGVMLLATLAGLLDLRANAWITGVFLVLEVIAAAVVAVLGFAHSERGAGSLVSMQVAGSGATRTP
;
A
#
# COMPACT_ATOMS: atom_id res chain seq x y z
N MET A 1 -17.57 17.11 -28.92
CA MET A 1 -18.15 17.82 -27.76
C MET A 1 -17.11 17.83 -26.64
N THR A 2 -15.95 18.45 -26.87
CA THR A 2 -14.75 18.32 -25.99
C THR A 2 -14.19 19.68 -25.57
N ASP A 3 -15.03 20.72 -25.58
CA ASP A 3 -14.63 22.13 -25.37
C ASP A 3 -15.29 22.72 -24.11
N THR A 4 -15.08 22.13 -22.94
CA THR A 4 -15.61 22.70 -21.67
C THR A 4 -14.63 22.84 -20.52
N LEU A 5 -13.36 22.45 -20.67
CA LEU A 5 -12.35 22.75 -19.65
C LEU A 5 -11.61 24.04 -20.02
N ARG A 6 -12.13 25.16 -19.54
CA ARG A 6 -11.35 26.42 -19.50
C ARG A 6 -10.11 26.17 -18.65
N PRO A 7 -8.90 26.46 -19.14
CA PRO A 7 -7.71 26.54 -18.29
C PRO A 7 -8.00 27.56 -17.18
N ALA A 8 -7.66 27.22 -15.93
CA ALA A 8 -7.75 28.17 -14.83
C ALA A 8 -6.85 29.38 -15.18
N GLU A 9 -7.45 30.54 -15.42
CA GLU A 9 -6.75 31.79 -15.63
C GLU A 9 -5.98 32.13 -14.35
N THR A 10 -4.66 31.94 -14.39
CA THR A 10 -3.76 32.52 -13.40
C THR A 10 -3.81 34.03 -13.56
N PRO A 11 -4.13 34.82 -12.52
CA PRO A 11 -4.12 36.27 -12.62
C PRO A 11 -2.70 36.72 -12.98
N VAL A 12 -2.55 37.29 -14.18
CA VAL A 12 -1.31 37.91 -14.62
C VAL A 12 -1.22 39.24 -13.88
N LEU A 13 -0.61 39.21 -12.70
CA LEU A 13 -0.17 40.44 -12.04
C LEU A 13 1.05 40.94 -12.81
N ASP A 14 0.95 42.13 -13.38
CA ASP A 14 2.06 42.87 -14.00
C ASP A 14 3.19 43.02 -12.97
N ALA A 15 4.17 42.12 -13.05
CA ALA A 15 5.43 42.25 -12.37
C ALA A 15 6.45 42.79 -13.37
N GLY A 16 7.05 43.95 -13.06
CA GLY A 16 8.27 44.44 -13.70
C GLY A 16 9.39 43.38 -13.67
N PRO A 17 10.55 43.63 -14.32
CA PRO A 17 11.51 42.59 -14.68
C PRO A 17 12.15 41.94 -13.44
N LEU A 18 11.45 40.94 -12.89
CA LEU A 18 11.94 39.99 -11.91
C LEU A 18 12.36 38.75 -12.69
N THR A 19 13.61 38.36 -12.46
CA THR A 19 14.27 37.16 -12.93
C THR A 19 13.30 36.00 -13.14
N SER A 20 13.31 35.44 -14.35
CA SER A 20 12.48 34.33 -14.79
C SER A 20 12.80 33.02 -14.06
N ASP A 21 12.42 32.89 -12.79
CA ASP A 21 12.28 31.59 -12.13
C ASP A 21 10.84 31.11 -12.33
N GLY A 22 10.54 30.70 -13.56
CA GLY A 22 9.34 29.89 -13.82
C GLY A 22 9.41 28.58 -13.00
N PRO A 23 8.26 27.95 -12.68
CA PRO A 23 8.25 26.77 -11.83
C PRO A 23 9.21 25.69 -12.35
N GLN A 24 10.21 25.37 -11.54
CA GLN A 24 11.27 24.42 -11.86
C GLN A 24 10.64 23.04 -12.13
N LYS A 25 10.53 22.66 -13.40
CA LYS A 25 9.91 21.39 -13.81
C LYS A 25 10.82 20.23 -13.44
N LEU A 26 10.31 19.30 -12.63
CA LEU A 26 11.01 18.06 -12.31
C LEU A 26 11.32 17.27 -13.59
N LYS A 27 12.50 16.68 -13.68
CA LYS A 27 12.89 15.81 -14.80
C LYS A 27 12.00 14.57 -14.82
N ARG A 28 11.16 14.44 -15.85
CA ARG A 28 10.38 13.22 -16.09
C ARG A 28 11.35 12.06 -16.37
N SER A 29 11.55 11.22 -15.37
CA SER A 29 12.52 10.12 -15.39
C SER A 29 11.92 8.77 -15.00
N ILE A 30 10.70 8.76 -14.44
CA ILE A 30 9.93 7.55 -14.18
C ILE A 30 9.25 7.09 -15.47
N GLY A 31 9.70 5.94 -16.00
CA GLY A 31 9.01 5.21 -17.06
C GLY A 31 7.99 4.22 -16.48
N ILE A 32 7.33 3.44 -17.35
CA ILE A 32 6.27 2.48 -16.97
C ILE A 32 6.77 1.51 -15.90
N VAL A 33 7.92 0.86 -16.13
CA VAL A 33 8.50 -0.10 -15.17
C VAL A 33 8.80 0.57 -13.83
N GLY A 34 9.39 1.76 -13.85
CA GLY A 34 9.66 2.51 -12.63
C GLY A 34 8.39 2.91 -11.87
N GLY A 35 7.33 3.29 -12.60
CA GLY A 35 6.03 3.61 -12.03
C GLY A 35 5.36 2.38 -11.41
N THR A 36 5.36 1.24 -12.12
CA THR A 36 4.76 -0.01 -11.62
C THR A 36 5.49 -0.55 -10.39
N LEU A 37 6.82 -0.51 -10.39
CA LEU A 37 7.62 -0.92 -9.22
C LEU A 37 7.37 0.02 -8.04
N LEU A 38 7.26 1.33 -8.28
CA LEU A 38 6.91 2.29 -7.24
C LEU A 38 5.54 1.98 -6.64
N THR A 39 4.52 1.75 -7.47
CA THR A 39 3.17 1.40 -6.99
C THR A 39 3.16 0.08 -6.22
N LEU A 40 3.89 -0.95 -6.71
CA LEU A 40 3.98 -2.24 -6.03
C LEU A 40 4.66 -2.10 -4.67
N SER A 41 5.68 -1.25 -4.59
CA SER A 41 6.33 -0.97 -3.32
C SER A 41 5.45 -0.22 -2.33
N CYS A 42 4.57 0.68 -2.79
CA CYS A 42 3.60 1.34 -1.90
C CYS A 42 2.58 0.35 -1.32
N VAL A 43 2.23 -0.71 -2.05
CA VAL A 43 1.34 -1.78 -1.55
C VAL A 43 2.04 -2.64 -0.50
N THR A 44 3.37 -2.79 -0.60
CA THR A 44 4.19 -3.59 0.33
C THR A 44 3.69 -5.04 0.47
N PRO A 45 3.85 -5.89 -0.57
CA PRO A 45 3.38 -7.28 -0.56
C PRO A 45 3.73 -8.09 0.69
N ALA A 46 4.91 -7.89 1.29
CA ALA A 46 5.29 -8.64 2.48
C ALA A 46 4.46 -8.27 3.71
N SER A 47 4.15 -6.98 3.94
CA SER A 47 3.37 -6.60 5.13
C SER A 47 1.98 -7.21 5.08
N THR A 48 1.32 -7.18 3.91
CA THR A 48 0.01 -7.81 3.76
C THR A 48 0.07 -9.34 3.84
N LEU A 49 1.03 -9.98 3.17
CA LEU A 49 1.16 -11.44 3.15
C LEU A 49 1.59 -12.04 4.50
N PHE A 50 2.47 -11.36 5.23
CA PHE A 50 3.03 -11.89 6.47
C PHE A 50 2.33 -11.35 7.71
N VAL A 51 1.81 -10.13 7.72
CA VAL A 51 1.09 -9.60 8.91
C VAL A 51 -0.41 -9.92 8.82
N VAL A 52 -1.07 -9.58 7.70
CA VAL A 52 -2.53 -9.60 7.64
C VAL A 52 -3.08 -11.00 7.32
N VAL A 53 -2.46 -11.73 6.39
CA VAL A 53 -2.99 -13.03 5.94
C VAL A 53 -2.99 -14.11 7.04
N PRO A 54 -1.97 -14.25 7.91
CA PRO A 54 -2.03 -15.21 9.02
C PRO A 54 -3.21 -14.96 9.97
N ASP A 55 -3.49 -13.70 10.29
CA ASP A 55 -4.64 -13.33 11.14
C ASP A 55 -5.98 -13.64 10.46
N LEU A 56 -6.07 -13.45 9.14
CA LEU A 56 -7.24 -13.89 8.36
C LEU A 56 -7.42 -15.40 8.44
N PHE A 57 -6.34 -16.19 8.30
CA PHE A 57 -6.42 -17.64 8.47
C PHE A 57 -6.81 -18.06 9.89
N GLY A 58 -6.36 -17.33 10.91
CA GLY A 58 -6.76 -17.57 12.30
C GLY A 58 -8.25 -17.32 12.56
N SER A 59 -8.83 -16.30 11.92
CA SER A 59 -10.22 -15.87 12.15
C SER A 59 -11.23 -16.50 11.18
N LEU A 60 -10.91 -16.61 9.89
CA LEU A 60 -11.78 -17.14 8.85
C LEU A 60 -11.42 -18.57 8.40
N GLY A 61 -10.24 -19.08 8.76
CA GLY A 61 -9.78 -20.41 8.32
C GLY A 61 -9.75 -20.54 6.80
N THR A 62 -10.38 -21.58 6.26
CA THR A 62 -10.37 -21.84 4.81
C THR A 62 -11.19 -20.84 4.00
N ALA A 63 -12.10 -20.08 4.64
CA ALA A 63 -12.83 -18.99 3.99
C ALA A 63 -11.91 -17.81 3.60
N THR A 64 -10.69 -17.73 4.16
CA THR A 64 -9.67 -16.74 3.79
C THR A 64 -9.40 -16.71 2.28
N ALA A 65 -9.36 -17.87 1.63
CA ALA A 65 -9.12 -17.95 0.19
C ALA A 65 -10.24 -17.28 -0.62
N LEU A 66 -11.50 -17.51 -0.22
CA LEU A 66 -12.66 -16.86 -0.86
C LEU A 66 -12.69 -15.36 -0.59
N THR A 67 -12.38 -14.94 0.64
CA THR A 67 -12.32 -13.52 1.01
C THR A 67 -11.25 -12.79 0.20
N ILE A 68 -10.06 -13.37 0.05
CA ILE A 68 -8.99 -12.81 -0.79
C ILE A 68 -9.43 -12.77 -2.26
N ALA A 69 -10.10 -13.81 -2.76
CA ALA A 69 -10.59 -13.82 -4.14
C ALA A 69 -11.60 -12.69 -4.41
N ILE A 70 -12.59 -12.51 -3.53
CA ILE A 70 -13.58 -11.42 -3.62
C ILE A 70 -12.88 -10.07 -3.51
N GLY A 71 -11.98 -9.90 -2.54
CA GLY A 71 -11.20 -8.67 -2.37
C GLY A 71 -10.39 -8.33 -3.62
N SER A 72 -9.71 -9.31 -4.22
CA SER A 72 -8.93 -9.12 -5.44
C SER A 72 -9.78 -8.68 -6.63
N LEU A 73 -10.98 -9.24 -6.78
CA LEU A 73 -11.92 -8.86 -7.83
C LEU A 73 -12.37 -7.41 -7.69
N LEU A 74 -12.68 -6.97 -6.46
CA LEU A 74 -13.03 -5.59 -6.16
C LEU A 74 -11.85 -4.65 -6.42
N CYS A 75 -10.63 -5.03 -6.02
CA CYS A 75 -9.42 -4.24 -6.27
C CYS A 75 -9.14 -4.05 -7.77
N ILE A 76 -9.40 -5.07 -8.62
CA ILE A 76 -9.24 -4.95 -10.08
C ILE A 76 -10.22 -3.90 -10.65
N ALA A 77 -11.49 -3.94 -10.23
CA ALA A 77 -12.47 -2.95 -10.66
C ALA A 77 -12.05 -1.53 -10.27
N VAL A 78 -11.59 -1.34 -9.03
CA VAL A 78 -11.06 -0.05 -8.55
C VAL A 78 -9.83 0.37 -9.35
N ALA A 79 -8.91 -0.54 -9.65
CA ALA A 79 -7.70 -0.26 -10.41
C ALA A 79 -8.00 0.26 -11.83
N PHE A 80 -9.03 -0.27 -12.49
CA PHE A 80 -9.47 0.27 -13.79
C PHE A 80 -10.02 1.68 -13.68
N CYS A 81 -10.88 1.96 -12.69
CA CYS A 81 -11.36 3.32 -12.45
C CYS A 81 -10.21 4.31 -12.17
N TYR A 82 -9.22 3.90 -11.37
CA TYR A 82 -8.03 4.69 -11.11
C TYR A 82 -7.15 4.88 -12.34
N SER A 83 -7.09 3.88 -13.22
CA SER A 83 -6.33 3.98 -14.48
C SER A 83 -6.95 4.99 -15.43
N GLU A 84 -8.28 4.95 -15.61
CA GLU A 84 -8.99 5.95 -16.40
C GLU A 84 -8.78 7.35 -15.80
N LEU A 85 -8.98 7.48 -14.49
CA LEU A 85 -8.84 8.76 -13.81
C LEU A 85 -7.42 9.33 -13.87
N GLY A 86 -6.40 8.49 -13.72
CA GLY A 86 -4.99 8.88 -13.81
C GLY A 86 -4.58 9.34 -15.20
N THR A 87 -5.25 8.84 -16.27
CA THR A 87 -5.02 9.34 -17.63
C THR A 87 -5.73 10.67 -17.91
N LEU A 88 -6.88 10.91 -17.27
CA LEU A 88 -7.66 12.14 -17.43
C LEU A 88 -7.08 13.31 -16.63
N ILE A 89 -6.52 13.05 -15.45
CA ILE A 89 -6.04 14.08 -14.52
C ILE A 89 -4.55 13.84 -14.20
N PRO A 90 -3.63 14.22 -15.10
CA PRO A 90 -2.19 14.08 -14.89
C PRO A 90 -1.68 15.14 -13.89
N SER A 91 -1.99 14.96 -12.62
CA SER A 91 -1.57 15.84 -11.51
C SER A 91 -0.59 15.14 -10.58
N ALA A 92 0.40 15.90 -10.08
CA ALA A 92 1.32 15.43 -9.05
C ALA A 92 0.68 15.38 -7.64
N GLY A 93 -0.56 15.87 -7.48
CA GLY A 93 -1.23 15.97 -6.18
C GLY A 93 -2.01 14.73 -5.73
N GLY A 94 -1.89 13.60 -6.44
CA GLY A 94 -2.52 12.32 -6.06
C GLY A 94 -4.05 12.37 -6.00
N GLU A 95 -4.64 11.54 -5.14
CA GLU A 95 -6.09 11.38 -4.96
C GLU A 95 -6.80 12.68 -4.62
N TYR A 96 -6.18 13.52 -3.78
CA TYR A 96 -6.68 14.84 -3.45
C TYR A 96 -6.92 15.69 -4.71
N ALA A 97 -5.91 15.79 -5.57
CA ALA A 97 -6.04 16.58 -6.79
C ALA A 97 -7.10 16.00 -7.73
N MET A 98 -7.12 14.68 -7.91
CA MET A 98 -8.10 14.00 -8.76
C MET A 98 -9.54 14.28 -8.31
N VAL A 99 -9.85 14.09 -7.03
CA VAL A 99 -11.20 14.28 -6.49
C VAL A 99 -11.58 15.76 -6.43
N SER A 100 -10.62 16.65 -6.14
CA SER A 100 -10.88 18.09 -6.13
C SER A 100 -11.32 18.62 -7.49
N THR A 101 -10.80 18.06 -8.59
CA THR A 101 -11.16 18.43 -9.96
C THR A 101 -12.53 17.89 -10.36
N MET A 102 -12.90 16.68 -9.92
CA MET A 102 -14.18 16.05 -10.32
C MET A 102 -15.37 16.44 -9.45
N ALA A 103 -15.18 16.49 -8.13
CA ALA A 103 -16.24 16.62 -7.13
C ALA A 103 -16.15 17.92 -6.31
N GLY A 104 -15.21 18.80 -6.68
CA GLY A 104 -15.03 20.11 -6.06
C GLY A 104 -14.19 20.09 -4.78
N ARG A 105 -13.98 21.29 -4.24
CA ARG A 105 -12.98 21.54 -3.18
C ARG A 105 -13.27 20.83 -1.86
N LEU A 106 -14.55 20.70 -1.48
CA LEU A 106 -14.94 20.03 -0.23
C LEU A 106 -14.65 18.52 -0.28
N ALA A 107 -15.03 17.85 -1.38
CA ALA A 107 -14.76 16.42 -1.56
C ALA A 107 -13.24 16.13 -1.60
N GLY A 108 -12.47 16.98 -2.30
CA GLY A 108 -11.01 16.91 -2.25
C GLY A 108 -10.48 17.02 -0.82
N TRP A 109 -10.92 18.02 -0.05
CA TRP A 109 -10.48 18.20 1.33
C TRP A 109 -10.80 16.98 2.22
N LEU A 110 -11.98 16.37 2.06
CA LEU A 110 -12.32 15.13 2.79
C LEU A 110 -11.38 13.98 2.45
N VAL A 111 -11.04 13.80 1.17
CA VAL A 111 -10.08 12.77 0.73
C VAL A 111 -8.68 13.04 1.26
N PHE A 112 -8.26 14.31 1.33
CA PHE A 112 -7.00 14.69 1.94
C PHE A 112 -6.96 14.29 3.44
N VAL A 113 -8.00 14.63 4.20
CA VAL A 113 -8.10 14.27 5.62
C VAL A 113 -8.12 12.75 5.80
N LEU A 114 -8.90 12.04 4.98
CA LEU A 114 -8.94 10.58 4.99
C LEU A 114 -7.57 9.97 4.71
N SER A 115 -6.86 10.47 3.69
CA SER A 115 -5.52 10.02 3.34
C SER A 115 -4.53 10.23 4.50
N LEU A 116 -4.63 11.37 5.18
CA LEU A 116 -3.80 11.68 6.35
C LEU A 116 -4.06 10.72 7.51
N LEU A 117 -5.33 10.39 7.78
CA LEU A 117 -5.70 9.40 8.80
C LEU A 117 -5.17 8.01 8.45
N VAL A 118 -5.28 7.58 7.19
CA VAL A 118 -4.76 6.28 6.73
C VAL A 118 -3.25 6.21 6.92
N VAL A 119 -2.51 7.22 6.48
CA VAL A 119 -1.05 7.29 6.64
C VAL A 119 -0.63 7.34 8.12
N MET A 120 -1.47 7.85 9.01
CA MET A 120 -1.21 7.87 10.45
C MET A 120 -1.46 6.50 11.13
N ILE A 121 -2.45 5.73 10.67
CA ILE A 121 -2.89 4.49 11.33
C ILE A 121 -2.18 3.26 10.77
N VAL A 122 -2.00 3.19 9.45
CA VAL A 122 -1.48 1.99 8.78
C VAL A 122 -0.05 1.63 9.21
N PRO A 123 0.92 2.57 9.27
CA PRO A 123 2.28 2.21 9.65
C PRO A 123 2.37 1.60 11.06
N PRO A 124 1.78 2.20 12.12
CA PRO A 124 1.78 1.58 13.45
C PRO A 124 1.22 0.15 13.49
N VAL A 125 0.16 -0.13 12.73
CA VAL A 125 -0.41 -1.49 12.63
C VAL A 125 0.60 -2.46 12.02
N ILE A 126 1.30 -2.06 10.95
CA ILE A 126 2.36 -2.86 10.33
C ILE A 126 3.54 -3.08 11.28
N ALA A 127 3.93 -2.06 12.06
CA ALA A 127 4.99 -2.20 13.06
C ALA A 127 4.62 -3.17 14.18
N MET A 128 3.37 -3.16 14.65
CA MET A 128 2.90 -4.15 15.62
C MET A 128 2.99 -5.56 15.05
N GLY A 129 2.53 -5.77 13.81
CA GLY A 129 2.71 -7.07 13.15
C GLY A 129 4.17 -7.48 13.00
N THR A 130 5.07 -6.53 12.72
CA THR A 130 6.52 -6.79 12.67
C THR A 130 7.08 -7.15 14.06
N ALA A 131 6.56 -6.53 15.12
CA ALA A 131 6.95 -6.83 16.50
C ALA A 131 6.59 -8.27 16.89
N ASP A 132 5.44 -8.78 16.43
CA ASP A 132 5.03 -10.17 16.67
C ASP A 132 6.01 -11.17 16.02
N TYR A 133 6.54 -10.86 14.83
CA TYR A 133 7.60 -11.64 14.21
C TYR A 133 8.94 -11.55 14.94
N LEU A 134 9.20 -10.46 15.66
CA LEU A 134 10.43 -10.24 16.40
C LEU A 134 10.40 -10.84 17.81
N ALA A 135 9.22 -11.04 18.39
CA ALA A 135 9.02 -11.56 19.74
C ALA A 135 9.75 -12.89 20.07
N PRO A 136 9.88 -13.87 19.14
CA PRO A 136 10.65 -15.09 19.39
C PRO A 136 12.17 -14.86 19.54
N ILE A 137 12.68 -13.75 18.98
CA ILE A 137 14.11 -13.42 18.94
C ILE A 137 14.47 -12.42 20.03
N VAL A 138 13.57 -11.47 20.27
CA VAL A 138 13.75 -10.35 21.20
C VAL A 138 12.63 -10.44 22.24
N HIS A 139 12.98 -10.83 23.47
CA HIS A 139 12.06 -10.93 24.60
C HIS A 139 11.67 -9.57 25.19
N LEU A 140 11.20 -8.66 24.35
CA LEU A 140 10.64 -7.37 24.74
C LEU A 140 9.12 -7.40 24.67
N ASP A 141 8.50 -6.46 25.39
CA ASP A 141 7.08 -6.19 25.24
C ASP A 141 6.78 -5.80 23.77
N PRO A 142 5.78 -6.41 23.10
CA PRO A 142 5.43 -6.11 21.72
C PRO A 142 5.16 -4.62 21.46
N ALA A 143 4.62 -3.88 22.42
CA ALA A 143 4.39 -2.45 22.29
C ALA A 143 5.71 -1.67 22.22
N VAL A 144 6.73 -2.09 22.99
CA VAL A 144 8.06 -1.48 22.98
C VAL A 144 8.80 -1.83 21.69
N ALA A 145 8.71 -3.09 21.24
CA ALA A 145 9.29 -3.52 19.98
C ALA A 145 8.65 -2.78 18.78
N GLY A 146 7.32 -2.67 18.75
CA GLY A 146 6.58 -1.92 17.73
C GLY A 146 6.92 -0.44 17.72
N ALA A 147 7.03 0.20 18.90
CA ALA A 147 7.50 1.58 19.01
C ALA A 147 8.93 1.75 18.48
N GLY A 148 9.82 0.79 18.75
CA GLY A 148 11.17 0.75 18.21
C GLY A 148 11.19 0.65 16.68
N VAL A 149 10.37 -0.23 16.11
CA VAL A 149 10.21 -0.36 14.64
C VAL A 149 9.70 0.93 14.03
N MET A 150 8.68 1.56 14.62
CA MET A 150 8.17 2.86 14.16
C MET A 150 9.23 3.96 14.23
N LEU A 151 10.02 4.00 15.31
CA LEU A 151 11.09 4.98 15.47
C LEU A 151 12.17 4.78 14.41
N LEU A 152 12.61 3.55 14.16
CA LEU A 152 13.57 3.23 13.11
C LEU A 152 13.04 3.55 11.71
N ALA A 153 11.78 3.22 11.43
CA ALA A 153 11.12 3.54 10.16
C ALA A 153 11.02 5.06 9.96
N THR A 154 10.71 5.81 11.01
CA THR A 154 10.66 7.28 10.97
C THR A 154 12.04 7.87 10.71
N LEU A 155 13.07 7.37 11.38
CA LEU A 155 14.45 7.79 11.17
C LEU A 155 14.94 7.48 9.75
N ALA A 156 14.61 6.29 9.22
CA ALA A 156 14.87 5.96 7.82
C ALA A 156 14.12 6.91 6.88
N GLY A 157 12.88 7.27 7.21
CA GLY A 157 12.09 8.28 6.49
C GLY A 157 12.75 9.66 6.42
N LEU A 158 13.63 10.02 7.36
CA LEU A 158 14.39 11.28 7.34
C LEU A 158 15.60 11.27 6.39
N LEU A 159 15.97 10.10 5.85
CA LEU A 159 17.04 10.00 4.86
C LEU A 159 16.64 10.67 3.54
N ASP A 160 17.65 11.04 2.74
CA ASP A 160 17.43 11.67 1.44
C ASP A 160 16.50 10.84 0.55
N LEU A 161 15.68 11.52 -0.26
CA LEU A 161 14.71 10.88 -1.16
C LEU A 161 15.32 9.80 -2.06
N ARG A 162 16.59 9.99 -2.49
CA ARG A 162 17.31 8.98 -3.29
C ARG A 162 17.65 7.74 -2.47
N ALA A 163 18.06 7.92 -1.20
CA ALA A 163 18.34 6.81 -0.30
C ALA A 163 17.06 6.03 -0.01
N ASN A 164 15.96 6.71 0.32
CA ASN A 164 14.66 6.06 0.54
C ASN A 164 14.17 5.31 -0.71
N ALA A 165 14.26 5.92 -1.90
CA ALA A 165 13.90 5.23 -3.15
C ALA A 165 14.73 3.96 -3.38
N TRP A 166 16.03 3.97 -3.07
CA TRP A 166 16.89 2.80 -3.18
C TRP A 166 16.55 1.73 -2.13
N ILE A 167 16.38 2.13 -0.86
CA ILE A 167 16.01 1.24 0.25
C ILE A 167 14.69 0.53 -0.06
N THR A 168 13.66 1.29 -0.42
CA THR A 168 12.35 0.80 -0.81
C THR A 168 12.43 -0.17 -1.99
N GLY A 169 13.26 0.12 -2.99
CA GLY A 169 13.49 -0.78 -4.12
C GLY A 169 14.16 -2.11 -3.72
N VAL A 170 15.14 -2.08 -2.83
CA VAL A 170 15.79 -3.29 -2.31
C VAL A 170 14.80 -4.13 -1.50
N PHE A 171 14.02 -3.50 -0.62
CA PHE A 171 12.97 -4.19 0.13
C PHE A 171 11.97 -4.85 -0.82
N LEU A 172 11.46 -4.15 -1.83
CA LEU A 172 10.54 -4.73 -2.80
C LEU A 172 11.09 -6.02 -3.45
N VAL A 173 12.37 -6.04 -3.84
CA VAL A 173 12.99 -7.25 -4.40
C VAL A 173 13.00 -8.39 -3.38
N LEU A 174 13.35 -8.10 -2.12
CA LEU A 174 13.31 -9.09 -1.04
C LEU A 174 11.89 -9.59 -0.77
N GLU A 175 10.89 -8.71 -0.81
CA GLU A 175 9.49 -9.06 -0.62
C GLU A 175 9.00 -10.01 -1.73
N VAL A 176 9.34 -9.73 -2.99
CA VAL A 176 9.00 -10.60 -4.12
C VAL A 176 9.65 -11.98 -3.97
N ILE A 177 10.92 -12.03 -3.54
CA ILE A 177 11.61 -13.30 -3.26
C ILE A 177 10.91 -14.06 -2.13
N ALA A 178 10.59 -13.39 -1.03
CA ALA A 178 9.90 -14.00 0.12
C ALA A 178 8.53 -14.56 -0.29
N ALA A 179 7.74 -13.79 -1.05
CA ALA A 179 6.45 -14.24 -1.57
C ALA A 179 6.61 -15.45 -2.51
N ALA A 180 7.63 -15.45 -3.38
CA ALA A 180 7.92 -16.58 -4.26
C ALA A 180 8.28 -17.85 -3.48
N VAL A 181 9.11 -17.73 -2.43
CA VAL A 181 9.46 -18.85 -1.55
C VAL A 181 8.23 -19.41 -0.86
N VAL A 182 7.37 -18.56 -0.29
CA VAL A 182 6.12 -18.99 0.34
C VAL A 182 5.20 -19.69 -0.66
N ALA A 183 5.06 -19.15 -1.87
CA ALA A 183 4.26 -19.79 -2.91
C ALA A 183 4.79 -21.18 -3.26
N VAL A 184 6.10 -21.31 -3.51
CA VAL A 184 6.74 -22.60 -3.83
C VAL A 184 6.57 -23.61 -2.69
N LEU A 185 6.84 -23.21 -1.44
CA LEU A 185 6.68 -24.09 -0.29
C LEU A 185 5.23 -24.54 -0.09
N GLY A 186 4.26 -23.62 -0.28
CA GLY A 186 2.84 -23.92 -0.18
C GLY A 186 2.37 -24.94 -1.23
N PHE A 187 2.83 -24.81 -2.48
CA PHE A 187 2.51 -25.78 -3.54
C PHE A 187 3.25 -27.12 -3.36
N ALA A 188 4.49 -27.10 -2.86
CA ALA A 188 5.27 -28.32 -2.66
C ALA A 188 4.79 -29.18 -1.47
N HIS A 189 4.23 -28.56 -0.42
CA HIS A 189 3.80 -29.23 0.81
C HIS A 189 2.29 -29.08 1.06
N SER A 190 1.46 -29.33 0.03
CA SER A 190 0.00 -29.22 0.17
C SER A 190 -0.59 -30.39 0.95
N GLU A 191 -0.80 -30.18 2.25
CA GLU A 191 -1.41 -31.15 3.19
C GLU A 191 -2.96 -31.21 3.10
N ARG A 192 -3.60 -30.19 2.53
CA ARG A 192 -5.07 -30.13 2.36
C ARG A 192 -5.42 -30.06 0.88
N GLY A 193 -6.26 -30.98 0.41
CA GLY A 193 -6.73 -30.99 -0.98
C GLY A 193 -7.58 -29.77 -1.33
N ALA A 194 -7.69 -29.44 -2.63
CA ALA A 194 -8.40 -28.26 -3.15
C ALA A 194 -9.86 -28.12 -2.65
N GLY A 195 -10.52 -29.24 -2.30
CA GLY A 195 -11.86 -29.24 -1.71
C GLY A 195 -11.95 -28.53 -0.35
N SER A 196 -10.83 -28.40 0.38
CA SER A 196 -10.77 -27.67 1.65
C SER A 196 -11.00 -26.16 1.47
N LEU A 197 -10.79 -25.61 0.27
CA LEU A 197 -11.03 -24.18 0.00
C LEU A 197 -12.52 -23.83 -0.04
N VAL A 198 -13.38 -24.83 -0.25
CA VAL A 198 -14.84 -24.67 -0.34
C VAL A 198 -15.51 -25.03 1.00
N SER A 199 -14.81 -25.72 1.91
CA SER A 199 -15.41 -26.20 3.16
C SER A 199 -15.70 -25.09 4.19
N MET A 200 -15.19 -23.87 3.98
CA MET A 200 -15.38 -22.70 4.86
C MET A 200 -15.26 -23.04 6.35
N GLN A 201 -14.21 -23.77 6.73
CA GLN A 201 -13.97 -24.19 8.10
C GLN A 201 -12.89 -23.33 8.75
N VAL A 202 -13.18 -22.80 9.93
CA VAL A 202 -12.18 -22.23 10.85
C VAL A 202 -11.43 -23.37 11.52
N ALA A 203 -10.11 -23.25 11.68
CA ALA A 203 -9.33 -24.25 12.41
C ALA A 203 -9.73 -24.28 13.89
N GLY A 204 -10.69 -25.15 14.23
CA GLY A 204 -10.91 -25.70 15.57
C GLY A 204 -12.03 -25.09 16.41
N SER A 205 -13.19 -25.76 16.40
CA SER A 205 -14.00 -26.00 17.61
C SER A 205 -14.17 -27.51 17.90
N GLY A 206 -13.36 -28.37 17.24
CA GLY A 206 -13.46 -29.83 17.35
C GLY A 206 -12.12 -30.58 17.39
N ALA A 207 -10.99 -29.91 17.65
CA ALA A 207 -9.74 -30.59 17.94
C ALA A 207 -9.77 -31.07 19.41
N THR A 208 -10.40 -32.22 19.64
CA THR A 208 -10.19 -32.97 20.88
C THR A 208 -8.69 -33.26 21.00
N ARG A 209 -8.04 -32.60 21.96
CA ARG A 209 -6.82 -33.13 22.57
C ARG A 209 -7.18 -34.52 23.09
N THR A 210 -6.77 -35.55 22.37
CA THR A 210 -6.65 -36.88 22.97
C THR A 210 -5.32 -36.93 23.73
N PRO A 211 -5.31 -37.56 24.91
CA PRO A 211 -4.17 -37.56 25.83
C PRO A 211 -2.96 -38.32 25.28
#